data_AF-A0A9W7A994-F1
#
_entry.id   AF-A0A9W7A994-F1
#
_cell.length_a   1.000
_cell.length_b   1.000
_cell.length_c   1.000
_cell.angle_alpha   90.00
_cell.angle_beta   90.00
_cell.angle_gamma   90.00
#
_symmetry.space_group_name_H-M   'P 1'
#
loop_
_entity.id
_entity.type
_entity.pdbx_description
1 polymer ?
#
loop_
_entity_poly.entity_id
_entity_poly.type
_entity_poly.pdbx_seq_one_letter_code
_entity_poly.pdbx_strand_id
1 'polypeptide(L)'
;MAKPLSPDDSSHLTTLGIHDADTRNIEALEAALNDSSRDFTAIPIPDGIDLFHLEEEVEATEMSALEAVMSVDEERARLEKDAEELNDLVGAIPEDEPEADLKQEKIMDLLNMVYERLDEMDAETAEVRALNW
;
A
#
# COMPACT_ATOMS: atom_id res chain seq x y z
N MET A 1 -30.94 63.61 -28.76
CA MET A 1 -29.52 63.95 -28.99
C MET A 1 -28.73 63.57 -27.75
N ALA A 2 -28.02 62.45 -27.79
CA ALA A 2 -26.93 62.10 -26.88
C ALA A 2 -26.06 61.05 -27.59
N LYS A 3 -24.74 61.24 -27.51
CA LYS A 3 -23.67 60.67 -28.34
C LYS A 3 -23.31 59.24 -27.89
N PRO A 4 -22.89 58.30 -28.77
CA PRO A 4 -22.39 57.01 -28.31
C PRO A 4 -21.03 57.16 -27.60
N LEU A 5 -20.88 56.46 -26.46
CA LEU A 5 -19.69 56.45 -25.61
C LEU A 5 -18.58 55.61 -26.26
N SER A 6 -17.33 56.11 -26.16
CA SER A 6 -16.11 55.54 -26.73
C SER A 6 -15.76 54.18 -26.10
N PRO A 7 -15.14 53.24 -26.85
CA PRO A 7 -14.68 51.96 -26.34
C PRO A 7 -13.25 52.12 -25.80
N ASP A 8 -13.08 52.78 -24.68
CA ASP A 8 -11.80 52.80 -23.95
C ASP A 8 -12.11 53.11 -22.49
N ASP A 9 -12.36 52.08 -21.69
CA ASP A 9 -12.15 52.08 -20.24
C ASP A 9 -12.24 50.65 -19.70
N SER A 10 -11.42 49.76 -20.27
CA SER A 10 -11.10 48.46 -19.65
C SER A 10 -9.86 48.60 -18.77
N SER A 11 -9.87 49.53 -17.83
CA SER A 11 -8.80 49.66 -16.84
C SER A 11 -9.34 49.95 -15.45
N HIS A 12 -10.27 49.10 -14.99
CA HIS A 12 -10.60 49.00 -13.58
C HIS A 12 -10.53 47.54 -13.12
N LEU A 13 -9.29 47.03 -13.02
CA LEU A 13 -8.97 46.00 -12.05
C LEU A 13 -7.88 46.54 -11.13
N THR A 14 -8.34 46.83 -9.92
CA THR A 14 -7.64 47.17 -8.70
C THR A 14 -6.24 46.57 -8.60
N THR A 15 -5.27 47.46 -8.46
CA THR A 15 -3.92 47.25 -7.94
C THR A 15 -3.98 46.47 -6.62
N LEU A 16 -3.84 45.14 -6.69
CA LEU A 16 -3.23 44.41 -5.57
C LEU A 16 -1.73 44.65 -5.72
N GLY A 17 -1.19 45.50 -4.84
CA GLY A 17 0.20 45.94 -4.85
C GLY A 17 1.18 44.79 -4.66
N ILE A 18 1.48 44.10 -5.76
CA ILE A 18 2.75 43.41 -5.95
C ILE A 18 3.60 44.37 -6.79
N HIS A 19 4.09 45.42 -6.11
CA HIS A 19 5.16 46.27 -6.64
C HIS A 19 6.41 45.40 -6.76
N ASP A 20 6.90 45.23 -7.98
CA ASP A 20 8.32 44.96 -8.28
C ASP A 20 9.00 43.82 -7.50
N ALA A 21 8.29 42.73 -7.20
CA ALA A 21 8.95 41.48 -6.86
C ALA A 21 9.45 40.83 -8.15
N ASP A 22 10.59 41.35 -8.64
CA ASP A 22 11.50 40.80 -9.63
C ASP A 22 10.90 39.72 -10.55
N THR A 23 10.36 40.12 -11.70
CA THR A 23 10.19 39.19 -12.83
C THR A 23 11.51 38.53 -13.23
N ARG A 24 12.65 39.18 -12.91
CA ARG A 24 14.00 38.60 -12.99
C ARG A 24 14.21 37.41 -12.07
N ASN A 25 13.49 37.34 -10.93
CA ASN A 25 13.56 36.21 -10.01
C ASN A 25 12.82 35.00 -10.55
N ILE A 26 11.71 35.19 -11.27
CA ILE A 26 10.97 34.08 -11.86
C ILE A 26 11.78 33.47 -13.01
N GLU A 27 12.31 34.28 -13.92
CA GLU A 27 13.20 33.79 -14.99
C GLU A 27 14.48 33.16 -14.41
N ALA A 28 15.04 33.71 -13.33
CA ALA A 28 16.19 33.12 -12.65
C ALA A 28 15.85 31.82 -11.92
N LEU A 29 14.66 31.70 -11.33
CA LEU A 29 14.19 30.46 -10.70
C LEU A 29 13.89 29.38 -11.74
N GLU A 30 13.25 29.72 -12.86
CA GLU A 30 13.02 28.79 -13.97
C GLU A 30 14.33 28.37 -14.62
N ALA A 31 15.28 29.28 -14.82
CA ALA A 31 16.62 28.95 -15.30
C ALA A 31 17.39 28.07 -14.31
N ALA A 32 17.21 28.25 -13.00
CA ALA A 32 17.78 27.36 -12.00
C ALA A 32 17.10 25.99 -12.03
N LEU A 33 15.77 25.93 -12.11
CA LEU A 33 15.02 24.66 -12.14
C LEU A 33 15.30 23.85 -13.41
N ASN A 34 15.44 24.54 -14.54
CA ASN A 34 15.67 23.97 -15.87
C ASN A 34 17.17 23.81 -16.20
N ASP A 35 18.06 24.07 -15.24
CA ASP A 35 19.47 23.70 -15.35
C ASP A 35 19.57 22.17 -15.42
N SER A 36 19.77 21.66 -16.64
CA SER A 36 19.95 20.23 -16.90
C SER A 36 21.20 19.66 -16.23
N SER A 37 22.03 20.51 -15.59
CA SER A 37 23.14 20.09 -14.74
C SER A 37 22.70 19.63 -13.34
N ARG A 38 21.42 19.81 -12.95
CA ARG A 38 20.85 19.12 -11.79
C ARG A 38 20.49 17.70 -12.19
N ASP A 39 21.53 16.93 -12.43
CA ASP A 39 21.41 15.51 -12.58
C ASP A 39 21.11 14.89 -11.21
N PHE A 40 19.83 14.89 -10.80
CA PHE A 40 19.39 14.19 -9.59
C PHE A 40 19.61 12.68 -9.69
N THR A 41 19.88 12.16 -10.91
CA THR A 41 20.24 10.76 -11.12
C THR A 41 21.71 10.47 -10.75
N ALA A 42 22.52 11.51 -10.48
CA ALA A 42 23.91 11.39 -10.04
C ALA A 42 24.10 11.49 -8.51
N ILE A 43 23.01 11.51 -7.73
CA ILE A 43 23.14 11.46 -6.26
C ILE A 43 23.55 10.02 -5.89
N PRO A 44 24.75 9.81 -5.33
CA PRO A 44 25.16 8.49 -4.89
C PRO A 44 24.21 8.02 -3.77
N ILE A 45 23.70 6.80 -3.89
CA ILE A 45 22.91 6.17 -2.83
C ILE A 45 23.84 5.96 -1.62
N PRO A 46 23.49 6.46 -0.42
CA PRO A 46 24.29 6.25 0.78
C PRO A 46 24.42 4.76 1.15
N ASP A 47 25.59 4.36 1.66
CA ASP A 47 25.91 2.96 2.03
C ASP A 47 25.00 2.34 3.12
N GLY A 48 24.16 3.14 3.78
CA GLY A 48 23.21 2.69 4.81
C GLY A 48 21.76 2.59 4.32
N ILE A 49 21.53 2.68 3.01
CA ILE A 49 20.20 2.57 2.40
C ILE A 49 20.20 1.38 1.45
N ASP A 50 19.33 0.41 1.73
CA ASP A 50 19.08 -0.73 0.87
C ASP A 50 18.16 -0.34 -0.29
N LEU A 51 18.48 -0.84 -1.49
CA LEU A 51 17.67 -0.66 -2.69
C LEU A 51 17.04 -2.00 -3.08
N PHE A 52 15.73 -2.11 -2.87
CA PHE A 52 14.94 -3.27 -3.29
C PHE A 52 14.26 -2.98 -4.63
N HIS A 53 14.30 -3.95 -5.55
CA HIS A 53 13.51 -3.91 -6.77
C HIS A 53 12.19 -4.64 -6.52
N LEU A 54 11.06 -3.97 -6.71
CA LEU A 54 9.75 -4.62 -6.68
C LEU A 54 9.55 -5.42 -7.96
N GLU A 55 9.13 -6.69 -7.83
CA GLU A 55 8.73 -7.52 -8.96
C GLU A 55 7.25 -7.31 -9.33
N GLU A 56 6.40 -6.96 -8.35
CA GLU A 56 4.97 -6.76 -8.53
C GLU A 56 4.44 -5.67 -7.58
N GLU A 57 3.47 -4.89 -8.03
CA GLU A 57 2.80 -3.85 -7.22
C GLU A 57 1.35 -4.27 -6.95
N VAL A 58 0.85 -3.98 -5.74
CA VAL A 58 -0.58 -4.10 -5.43
C VAL A 58 -1.31 -2.89 -6.01
N GLU A 59 -2.41 -3.13 -6.72
CA GLU A 59 -3.28 -2.08 -7.24
C GLU A 59 -3.68 -1.09 -6.13
N ALA A 60 -3.71 0.20 -6.48
CA ALA A 60 -4.05 1.24 -5.53
C ALA A 60 -5.44 0.97 -4.94
N THR A 61 -5.49 0.75 -3.63
CA THR A 61 -6.72 0.53 -2.87
C THR A 61 -6.94 1.69 -1.91
N GLU A 62 -8.20 1.98 -1.60
CA GLU A 62 -8.59 2.98 -0.60
C GLU A 62 -8.31 2.53 0.85
N MET A 63 -7.85 1.27 1.02
CA MET A 63 -7.52 0.70 2.32
C MET A 63 -6.21 1.30 2.82
N SER A 64 -6.22 1.80 4.05
CA SER A 64 -4.99 2.29 4.66
C SER A 64 -4.02 1.15 4.91
N ALA A 65 -2.71 1.45 4.93
CA ALA A 65 -1.69 0.45 5.22
C ALA A 65 -1.91 -0.26 6.58
N LEU A 66 -2.46 0.47 7.58
CA LEU A 66 -2.78 -0.11 8.88
C LEU A 66 -3.96 -1.09 8.79
N GLU A 67 -5.03 -0.72 8.07
CA GLU A 67 -6.18 -1.59 7.85
C GLU A 67 -5.79 -2.85 7.08
N ALA A 68 -4.89 -2.74 6.09
CA ALA A 68 -4.35 -3.88 5.36
C ALA A 68 -3.71 -4.89 6.32
N VAL A 69 -2.82 -4.42 7.19
CA VAL A 69 -2.15 -5.27 8.20
C VAL A 69 -3.17 -5.87 9.17
N MET A 70 -4.10 -5.07 9.68
CA MET A 70 -5.13 -5.55 10.59
C MET A 70 -6.02 -6.63 9.95
N SER A 71 -6.38 -6.48 8.67
CA SER A 71 -7.21 -7.46 7.96
C SER A 71 -6.53 -8.81 7.81
N VAL A 72 -5.21 -8.81 7.58
CA VAL A 72 -4.41 -10.04 7.50
C VAL A 72 -4.29 -10.70 8.88
N ASP A 73 -4.12 -9.91 9.94
CA ASP A 73 -4.10 -10.43 11.31
C ASP A 73 -5.46 -11.02 11.72
N GLU A 74 -6.57 -10.39 11.36
CA GLU A 74 -7.93 -10.92 11.57
C GLU A 74 -8.16 -12.23 10.81
N GLU A 75 -7.72 -12.30 9.55
CA GLU A 75 -7.77 -13.51 8.72
C GLU A 75 -6.96 -14.64 9.37
N ARG A 76 -5.73 -14.36 9.81
CA ARG A 76 -4.86 -15.34 10.46
C ARG A 76 -5.49 -15.87 11.75
N ALA A 77 -6.01 -14.99 12.60
CA ALA A 77 -6.70 -15.37 13.83
C ALA A 77 -7.95 -16.23 13.56
N ARG A 78 -8.68 -15.97 12.47
CA ARG A 78 -9.82 -16.81 12.06
C ARG A 78 -9.37 -18.21 11.66
N LEU A 79 -8.33 -18.32 10.84
CA LEU A 79 -7.79 -19.60 10.38
C LEU A 79 -7.19 -20.42 11.55
N GLU A 80 -6.49 -19.77 12.48
CA GLU A 80 -6.00 -20.42 13.71
C GLU A 80 -7.15 -21.03 14.52
N LYS A 81 -8.26 -20.30 14.64
CA LYS A 81 -9.45 -20.78 15.33
C LYS A 81 -10.12 -21.93 14.57
N ASP A 82 -10.25 -21.83 13.25
CA ASP A 82 -10.82 -22.90 12.42
C ASP A 82 -9.97 -24.19 12.55
N ALA A 83 -8.64 -24.07 12.62
CA ALA A 83 -7.75 -25.20 12.87
C ALA A 83 -7.94 -25.83 14.26
N GLU A 84 -8.16 -25.02 15.30
CA GLU A 84 -8.48 -25.50 16.65
C GLU A 84 -9.82 -26.27 16.64
N GLU A 85 -10.87 -25.69 16.05
CA GLU A 85 -12.18 -26.35 15.95
C GLU A 85 -12.11 -27.67 15.18
N LEU A 86 -11.38 -27.72 14.06
CA LEU A 86 -11.19 -28.94 13.29
C LEU A 86 -10.42 -30.01 14.07
N ASN A 87 -9.38 -29.64 14.81
CA ASN A 87 -8.65 -30.57 15.69
C ASN A 87 -9.55 -31.15 16.79
N ASP A 88 -10.36 -30.31 17.44
CA ASP A 88 -11.32 -30.74 18.44
C ASP A 88 -12.35 -31.71 17.84
N LEU A 89 -12.82 -31.43 16.63
CA LEU A 89 -13.76 -32.30 15.92
C LEU A 89 -13.14 -33.67 15.60
N VAL A 90 -11.87 -33.75 15.21
CA VAL A 90 -11.17 -35.04 15.03
C VAL A 90 -11.19 -35.84 16.32
N GLY A 91 -10.85 -35.22 17.45
CA GLY A 91 -10.83 -35.88 18.76
C GLY A 91 -12.21 -36.27 19.30
N ALA A 92 -13.27 -35.63 18.80
CA ALA A 92 -14.65 -35.87 19.22
C ALA A 92 -15.37 -36.96 18.42
N ILE A 93 -14.82 -37.44 17.29
CA ILE A 93 -15.42 -38.52 16.50
C ILE A 93 -15.32 -39.84 17.29
N PRO A 94 -16.45 -40.49 17.61
CA PRO A 94 -16.43 -41.81 18.22
C PRO A 94 -15.94 -42.86 17.23
N GLU A 95 -14.96 -43.68 17.63
CA GLU A 95 -14.42 -44.77 16.80
C GLU A 95 -15.49 -45.79 16.35
N ASP A 96 -16.57 -45.92 17.14
CA ASP A 96 -17.67 -46.85 16.88
C ASP A 96 -18.72 -46.31 15.89
N GLU A 97 -18.60 -45.06 15.45
CA GLU A 97 -19.56 -44.44 14.54
C GLU A 97 -19.40 -44.99 13.11
N PRO A 98 -20.49 -45.29 12.39
CA PRO A 98 -20.38 -45.64 10.97
C PRO A 98 -19.68 -44.52 10.20
N GLU A 99 -18.71 -44.91 9.37
CA GLU A 99 -17.91 -43.99 8.55
C GLU A 99 -17.00 -43.04 9.36
N ALA A 100 -16.67 -43.37 10.62
CA ALA A 100 -15.74 -42.59 11.45
C ALA A 100 -14.42 -42.30 10.72
N ASP A 101 -13.80 -43.31 10.11
CA ASP A 101 -12.56 -43.17 9.33
C ASP A 101 -12.70 -42.16 8.19
N LEU A 102 -13.81 -42.20 7.44
CA LEU A 102 -14.05 -41.29 6.31
C LEU A 102 -14.32 -39.85 6.79
N LYS A 103 -14.97 -39.68 7.95
CA LYS A 103 -15.14 -38.35 8.55
C LYS A 103 -13.82 -37.80 9.04
N GLN A 104 -13.02 -38.63 9.70
CA GLN A 104 -11.70 -38.24 10.19
C GLN A 104 -10.79 -37.84 9.04
N GLU A 105 -10.73 -38.64 7.96
CA GLU A 105 -9.97 -38.32 6.75
C GLU A 105 -10.38 -36.95 6.18
N LYS A 106 -11.68 -36.69 6.02
CA LYS A 106 -12.17 -35.40 5.51
C LYS A 106 -11.78 -34.21 6.40
N ILE A 107 -11.84 -34.37 7.71
CA ILE A 107 -11.47 -33.30 8.63
C ILE A 107 -9.95 -33.08 8.59
N MET A 108 -9.15 -34.14 8.46
CA MET A 108 -7.70 -34.02 8.28
C MET A 108 -7.35 -33.31 6.97
N ASP A 109 -8.08 -33.58 5.88
CA ASP A 109 -7.90 -32.85 4.61
C ASP A 109 -8.23 -31.36 4.77
N LEU A 110 -9.33 -31.03 5.43
CA LEU A 110 -9.70 -29.64 5.75
C LEU A 110 -8.62 -28.96 6.60
N LEU A 111 -8.13 -29.65 7.63
CA LEU A 111 -7.11 -29.14 8.53
C LEU A 111 -5.79 -28.87 7.80
N ASN A 112 -5.38 -29.77 6.90
CA ASN A 112 -4.20 -29.57 6.06
C ASN A 112 -4.35 -28.32 5.18
N MET A 113 -5.50 -28.11 4.54
CA MET A 113 -5.74 -26.91 3.72
C MET A 113 -5.66 -25.62 4.55
N VAL A 114 -6.14 -25.64 5.80
CA VAL A 114 -6.03 -24.48 6.71
C VAL A 114 -4.57 -24.21 7.08
N TYR A 115 -3.79 -25.26 7.39
CA TYR A 115 -2.37 -25.09 7.70
C TYR A 115 -1.53 -24.64 6.51
N GLU A 116 -1.80 -25.14 5.30
CA GLU A 116 -1.15 -24.64 4.08
C GLU A 116 -1.43 -23.16 3.88
N ARG A 117 -2.69 -22.73 4.07
CA ARG A 117 -3.05 -21.31 3.94
C ARG A 117 -2.38 -20.43 5.00
N LEU A 118 -2.29 -20.92 6.23
CA LEU A 118 -1.56 -20.23 7.31
C LEU A 118 -0.07 -20.09 6.98
N ASP A 119 0.56 -21.13 6.44
CA ASP A 119 1.97 -21.11 6.04
C ASP A 119 2.23 -20.11 4.90
N GLU A 120 1.35 -20.04 3.89
CA GLU A 120 1.41 -19.04 2.83
C GLU A 120 1.37 -17.60 3.39
N MET A 121 0.50 -17.34 4.38
CA MET A 121 0.37 -16.02 4.99
C MET A 121 1.58 -15.65 5.86
N ASP A 122 2.23 -16.61 6.50
CA ASP A 122 3.46 -16.37 7.25
C ASP A 122 4.69 -16.26 6.33
N ALA A 123 4.70 -16.93 5.18
CA ALA A 123 5.78 -16.88 4.18
C ALA A 123 6.03 -15.46 3.66
N GLU A 124 4.98 -14.66 3.44
CA GLU A 124 5.11 -13.25 3.04
C GLU A 124 5.87 -12.39 4.07
N THR A 125 5.82 -12.77 5.35
CA THR A 125 6.60 -12.11 6.42
C THR A 125 7.88 -12.83 6.79
N ALA A 126 8.12 -14.03 6.23
CA ALA A 126 9.26 -14.87 6.57
C ALA A 126 10.59 -14.26 6.10
N GLU A 127 10.66 -13.63 4.93
CA GLU A 127 11.89 -12.95 4.47
C GLU A 127 12.25 -11.75 5.37
N VAL A 128 11.25 -10.95 5.77
CA VAL A 128 11.45 -9.80 6.66
C VAL A 128 11.90 -10.25 8.05
N ARG A 129 11.36 -11.36 8.57
CA ARG A 129 11.83 -11.99 9.82
C ARG A 129 13.21 -12.64 9.65
N ALA A 130 13.48 -13.23 8.50
CA ALA A 130 14.76 -13.83 8.10
C ALA A 130 15.80 -12.80 7.61
N LEU A 131 15.58 -11.50 7.76
CA LEU A 131 16.65 -10.49 7.70
C LEU A 131 17.06 -10.01 9.10
N ASN A 132 16.29 -10.38 10.12
CA ASN A 132 16.44 -9.98 11.52
C ASN A 132 16.95 -11.12 12.43
N TRP A 133 17.61 -12.14 11.87
CA TRP A 133 18.29 -13.22 12.61
C TRP A 133 19.80 -13.03 12.67
#